data_AF-A0A7H4Q507-F1
#
_entry.id   AF-A0A7H4Q507-F1
#
_cell.length_a   1.000
_cell.length_b   1.000
_cell.length_c   1.000
_cell.angle_alpha   90.00
_cell.angle_beta   90.00
_cell.angle_gamma   90.00
#
_symmetry.space_group_name_H-M   'P 1'
#
loop_
_entity.id
_entity.type
_entity.pdbx_description
1 polymer ?
#
loop_
_entity_poly.entity_id
_entity_poly.type
_entity_poly.pdbx_seq_one_letter_code
_entity_poly.pdbx_strand_id
1 'polypeptide(L)'
;MMPAGSTQIVLVCVPVLSGEQPSNTDQQLCPPVNGQAFRLQQQQAYVLSPDSAGYIDSIAQPFDYAVAAGFWGVAFTTIISLWLVSHGAGAIVNFLRRA
;
A
#
# COMPACT_ATOMS: atom_id res chain seq x y z
N MET A 1 -0.31 -5.95 20.15
CA MET A 1 -0.02 -5.02 19.02
C MET A 1 1.49 -5.04 18.85
N MET A 2 2.02 -5.76 17.86
CA MET A 2 3.47 -5.80 17.63
C MET A 2 3.88 -4.52 16.90
N PRO A 3 4.93 -3.82 17.34
CA PRO A 3 5.40 -2.62 16.63
C PRO A 3 5.89 -3.03 15.24
N ALA A 4 5.23 -2.52 14.20
CA ALA A 4 5.54 -2.86 12.79
C ALA A 4 6.91 -2.34 12.32
N GLY A 5 7.55 -1.46 13.10
CA GLY A 5 8.88 -0.95 12.83
C GLY A 5 9.34 0.04 13.89
N SER A 6 10.59 0.47 13.78
CA SER A 6 11.17 1.54 14.60
C SER A 6 11.75 2.63 13.70
N THR A 7 11.71 3.88 14.14
CA THR A 7 12.43 4.96 13.44
C THR A 7 13.90 4.88 13.82
N GLN A 8 14.77 4.80 12.82
CA GLN A 8 16.22 4.83 13.03
C GLN A 8 16.84 5.92 12.17
N ILE A 9 17.95 6.47 12.66
CA ILE A 9 18.80 7.35 11.88
C ILE A 9 19.69 6.45 11.02
N VAL A 10 19.51 6.54 9.71
CA VAL A 10 20.35 5.85 8.72
C VAL A 10 21.24 6.87 8.04
N LEU A 11 22.46 6.44 7.70
CA LEU A 11 23.37 7.21 6.89
C LEU A 11 23.16 6.82 5.43
N VAL A 12 22.91 7.83 4.58
CA VAL A 12 22.76 7.68 3.14
C VAL A 12 23.81 8.52 2.42
N CYS A 13 24.29 8.03 1.29
CA CYS A 13 25.23 8.73 0.43
C CYS A 13 24.45 9.61 -0.55
N VAL A 14 24.67 10.93 -0.50
CA VAL A 14 24.01 11.90 -1.39
C VAL A 14 25.05 12.60 -2.27
N PRO A 15 24.73 12.96 -3.54
CA PRO A 15 25.69 13.58 -4.44
C PRO A 15 26.08 14.97 -3.94
N VAL A 16 27.38 15.30 -3.97
CA VAL A 16 27.84 16.66 -3.63
C VAL A 16 27.62 17.61 -4.80
N LEU A 17 27.16 18.83 -4.49
CA LEU A 17 26.99 19.92 -5.45
C LEU A 17 28.33 20.62 -5.73
N SER A 18 28.46 21.19 -6.91
CA SER A 18 29.67 21.89 -7.37
C SER A 18 30.06 23.02 -6.41
N GLY A 19 31.13 22.82 -5.64
CA GLY A 19 31.65 23.80 -4.67
C GLY A 19 31.77 23.28 -3.23
N GLU A 20 31.24 22.08 -2.95
CA GLU A 20 31.29 21.47 -1.63
C GLU A 20 32.32 20.34 -1.61
N GLN A 21 33.28 20.40 -0.67
CA GLN A 21 34.44 19.50 -0.65
C GLN A 21 34.15 18.30 0.26
N PRO A 22 34.12 17.05 -0.27
CA PRO A 22 33.84 15.87 0.53
C PRO A 22 34.99 15.58 1.50
N SER A 23 34.67 15.26 2.76
CA SER A 23 35.68 14.94 3.76
C SER A 23 36.34 13.58 3.47
N ASN A 24 37.52 13.31 4.04
CA ASN A 24 38.18 12.00 3.89
C ASN A 24 37.29 10.85 4.39
N THR A 25 36.50 11.10 5.44
CA THR A 25 35.53 10.14 5.99
C THR A 25 34.39 9.86 5.03
N ASP A 26 33.90 10.88 4.31
CA ASP A 26 32.87 10.72 3.28
C ASP A 26 33.37 9.84 2.12
N GLN A 27 34.61 10.04 1.69
CA GLN A 27 35.21 9.27 0.59
C GLN A 27 35.47 7.81 0.95
N GLN A 28 35.72 7.50 2.23
CA GLN A 28 35.90 6.12 2.69
C GLN A 28 34.58 5.36 2.83
N LEU A 29 33.50 6.04 3.24
CA LEU A 29 32.19 5.40 3.45
C LEU A 29 31.31 5.42 2.20
N CYS A 30 31.43 6.46 1.38
CA CYS A 30 30.70 6.65 0.12
C CYS A 30 31.70 6.78 -1.03
N PRO A 31 32.17 5.67 -1.63
CA PRO A 31 33.15 5.73 -2.70
C PRO A 31 32.59 6.45 -3.93
N PRO A 32 33.42 7.25 -4.64
CA PRO A 32 32.98 7.95 -5.84
C PRO A 32 32.68 6.96 -6.97
N VAL A 33 31.57 7.21 -7.67
CA VAL A 33 31.12 6.39 -8.80
C VAL A 33 30.96 7.29 -10.01
N ASN A 34 31.56 6.93 -11.15
CA ASN A 34 31.50 7.70 -12.40
C ASN A 34 31.93 9.17 -12.26
N GLY A 35 32.92 9.46 -11.39
CA GLY A 35 33.42 10.82 -11.16
C GLY A 35 32.49 11.71 -10.34
N GLN A 36 31.36 11.19 -9.86
CA GLN A 36 30.52 11.88 -8.88
C GLN A 36 30.98 11.53 -7.47
N ALA A 37 31.26 12.56 -6.68
CA ALA A 37 31.52 12.41 -5.26
C ALA A 37 30.20 12.37 -4.48
N PHE A 38 30.21 11.65 -3.37
CA PHE A 38 29.08 11.54 -2.46
C PHE A 38 29.51 11.97 -1.07
N ARG A 39 28.57 12.55 -0.32
CA ARG A 39 28.74 12.88 1.09
C ARG A 39 27.77 12.09 1.95
N LEU A 40 28.12 11.86 3.20
CA LEU A 40 27.22 11.24 4.16
C LEU A 40 26.15 12.25 4.58
N GLN A 41 24.91 11.80 4.55
CA GLN A 41 23.78 12.51 5.12
C GLN A 41 23.03 11.57 6.07
N GLN A 42 22.77 12.06 7.27
CA GLN A 42 21.88 11.36 8.20
C GLN A 42 20.44 11.67 7.82
N GLN A 43 19.64 10.62 7.68
CA GLN A 43 18.21 10.74 7.41
C GLN A 43 17.46 9.78 8.33
N GLN A 44 16.28 10.21 8.78
CA GLN A 44 15.38 9.36 9.55
C GLN A 44 14.62 8.45 8.58
N ALA A 45 14.68 7.13 8.82
CA ALA A 45 13.91 6.16 8.06
C ALA A 45 13.15 5.22 9.00
N TYR A 46 12.09 4.61 8.46
CA TYR A 46 11.35 3.56 9.12
C TYR A 46 12.01 2.23 8.83
N VAL A 47 12.56 1.59 9.87
CA VAL A 47 13.11 0.24 9.78
C VAL A 47 12.00 -0.73 10.11
N LEU A 48 11.60 -1.48 9.09
CA LEU A 48 10.51 -2.45 9.15
C LEU A 48 11.10 -3.82 9.47
N SER A 49 10.43 -4.60 10.32
CA SER A 49 10.84 -5.98 10.56
C SER A 49 10.55 -6.84 9.32
N PRO A 50 11.41 -7.79 8.93
CA PRO A 50 11.14 -8.65 7.79
C PRO A 50 9.87 -9.49 7.99
N ASP A 51 9.51 -9.81 9.22
CA ASP A 51 8.26 -10.51 9.57
C ASP A 51 7.00 -9.71 9.22
N SER A 52 7.12 -8.38 9.18
CA SER A 52 6.04 -7.46 8.79
C SER A 52 5.99 -7.15 7.29
N ALA A 53 6.94 -7.66 6.48
CA ALA A 53 7.04 -7.33 5.06
C ALA A 53 5.73 -7.62 4.29
N GLY A 54 5.13 -8.80 4.50
CA GLY A 54 3.88 -9.17 3.82
C GLY A 54 2.69 -8.28 4.19
N TYR A 55 2.63 -7.79 5.44
CA TYR A 55 1.60 -6.83 5.85
C TYR A 55 1.81 -5.47 5.15
N ILE A 56 3.06 -5.00 5.11
CA ILE A 56 3.42 -3.72 4.48
C ILE A 56 3.18 -3.76 2.97
N ASP A 57 3.55 -4.85 2.30
CA ASP A 57 3.29 -5.02 0.87
C ASP A 57 1.78 -5.01 0.58
N SER A 58 0.97 -5.60 1.46
CA SER A 58 -0.49 -5.60 1.29
C SER A 58 -1.14 -4.21 1.44
N ILE A 59 -0.58 -3.33 2.28
CA ILE A 59 -1.09 -1.96 2.46
C ILE A 59 -0.48 -0.96 1.47
N ALA A 60 0.72 -1.25 0.95
CA ALA A 60 1.40 -0.42 -0.04
C ALA A 60 0.87 -0.67 -1.45
N GLN A 61 0.16 -1.78 -1.68
CA GLN A 61 -0.49 -2.05 -2.95
C GLN A 61 -1.54 -0.99 -3.27
N PRO A 62 -1.56 -0.45 -4.51
CA PRO A 62 -2.58 0.48 -4.93
C PRO A 62 -3.96 -0.20 -4.86
N PHE A 63 -4.97 0.56 -4.42
CA PHE A 63 -6.33 0.04 -4.30
C PHE A 63 -6.90 -0.34 -5.68
N ASP A 64 -7.24 -1.61 -5.86
CA ASP A 64 -7.84 -2.12 -7.08
C ASP A 64 -9.35 -1.87 -7.09
N TYR A 65 -9.75 -0.81 -7.79
CA TYR A 65 -11.15 -0.45 -7.96
C TYR A 65 -11.96 -1.48 -8.76
N ALA A 66 -11.33 -2.24 -9.66
CA ALA A 66 -12.03 -3.24 -10.46
C ALA A 66 -12.42 -4.44 -9.57
N VAL A 67 -11.49 -4.92 -8.75
CA VAL A 67 -11.76 -5.97 -7.77
C VAL A 67 -12.77 -5.50 -6.72
N ALA A 68 -12.61 -4.29 -6.19
CA ALA A 68 -13.55 -3.72 -5.25
C ALA A 68 -14.96 -3.58 -5.85
N ALA A 69 -15.07 -3.08 -7.08
CA ALA A 69 -16.35 -2.98 -7.77
C ALA A 69 -17.00 -4.35 -8.01
N GLY A 70 -16.22 -5.39 -8.27
CA GLY A 70 -16.70 -6.76 -8.37
C GLY A 70 -17.33 -7.25 -7.06
N PHE A 71 -16.62 -7.12 -5.94
CA PHE A 71 -17.13 -7.55 -4.63
C PHE A 71 -18.40 -6.80 -4.21
N TRP A 72 -18.39 -5.48 -4.32
CA TRP A 72 -19.58 -4.67 -4.00
C TRP A 72 -20.73 -4.94 -4.96
N GLY A 73 -20.44 -5.06 -6.26
CA GLY A 73 -21.44 -5.36 -7.29
C GLY A 73 -22.16 -6.68 -7.05
N VAL A 74 -21.43 -7.76 -6.72
CA VAL A 74 -22.03 -9.05 -6.38
C VAL A 74 -22.90 -8.96 -5.13
N ALA A 75 -22.43 -8.29 -4.08
CA ALA A 75 -23.21 -8.10 -2.86
C ALA A 75 -24.52 -7.34 -3.13
N PHE A 76 -24.49 -6.24 -3.89
CA PHE A 76 -25.70 -5.49 -4.22
C PHE A 76 -26.66 -6.27 -5.11
N THR A 77 -26.14 -6.89 -6.17
CA THR A 77 -26.98 -7.65 -7.12
C THR A 77 -27.66 -8.83 -6.44
N THR A 78 -26.97 -9.55 -5.55
CA THR A 78 -27.58 -10.68 -4.82
C THR A 78 -28.74 -10.24 -3.92
N ILE A 79 -28.60 -9.13 -3.19
CA ILE A 79 -29.66 -8.56 -2.35
C ILE A 79 -30.87 -8.17 -3.20
N ILE A 80 -30.66 -7.42 -4.28
CA ILE A 80 -31.73 -6.98 -5.18
C ILE A 80 -32.43 -8.20 -5.81
N SER A 81 -31.67 -9.20 -6.22
CA SER A 81 -32.18 -10.43 -6.82
C SER A 81 -33.08 -11.20 -5.85
N LEU A 82 -32.63 -11.39 -4.60
CA LEU A 82 -33.43 -12.04 -3.56
C LEU A 82 -34.70 -11.26 -3.25
N TRP A 83 -34.63 -9.92 -3.20
CA TRP A 83 -35.79 -9.07 -3.00
C TRP A 83 -36.80 -9.22 -4.15
N LEU A 84 -36.35 -9.14 -5.41
CA LEU A 84 -37.20 -9.28 -6.59
C LEU A 84 -37.88 -10.66 -6.64
N VAL A 85 -37.14 -11.74 -6.36
CA VAL A 85 -37.69 -13.10 -6.35
C VAL A 85 -38.73 -13.26 -5.24
N SER A 86 -38.43 -12.76 -4.04
CA SER A 86 -39.37 -12.82 -2.91
C SER A 86 -40.64 -12.03 -3.19
N HIS A 87 -40.49 -10.82 -3.76
CA HIS A 87 -41.62 -9.97 -4.11
C HIS A 87 -42.46 -10.57 -5.24
N GLY A 88 -41.83 -11.11 -6.27
CA GLY A 88 -42.50 -11.79 -7.38
C GLY A 88 -43.28 -13.04 -6.92
N ALA A 89 -42.67 -13.88 -6.09
CA ALA A 89 -43.35 -15.04 -5.50
C ALA A 89 -44.59 -14.61 -4.68
N GLY A 90 -44.45 -13.56 -3.87
CA GLY A 90 -45.58 -12.99 -3.12
C GLY A 90 -46.70 -12.45 -4.02
N ALA A 91 -46.34 -11.80 -5.13
CA ALA A 91 -47.30 -11.29 -6.11
C ALA A 91 -48.09 -12.43 -6.78
N ILE A 92 -47.42 -13.51 -7.18
CA ILE A 92 -48.06 -14.70 -7.78
C ILE A 92 -49.03 -15.35 -6.80
N VAL A 93 -48.62 -15.55 -5.55
CA VAL A 93 -49.49 -16.14 -4.52
C VAL A 93 -50.72 -15.25 -4.26
N ASN A 94 -50.55 -13.93 -4.20
CA ASN A 94 -51.67 -13.01 -4.00
C ASN A 94 -52.62 -12.97 -5.22
N PHE A 95 -52.10 -13.13 -6.44
CA PHE A 95 -52.91 -13.27 -7.65
C PHE A 95 -53.77 -14.55 -7.60
N LEU A 96 -53.14 -15.70 -7.29
CA LEU A 96 -53.84 -16.98 -7.15
C LEU A 96 -54.89 -16.98 -6.04
N ARG A 97 -54.68 -16.23 -4.96
CA ARG A 97 -55.67 -16.07 -3.89
C ARG A 97 -56.93 -15.32 -4.35
N ARG A 98 -56.79 -14.43 -5.33
CA ARG A 98 -57.85 -13.52 -5.77
C ARG A 98 -58.58 -14.00 -7.03
N ALA A 99 -58.01 -14.97 -7.74
CA ALA A 99 -58.63 -15.69 -8.87
C ALA A 99 -59.59 -16.77 -8.34
#